data_AF-A0A9E6Z7Y1-F1
#
_entry.id   AF-A0A9E6Z7Y1-F1
#
_cell.length_a   1.000
_cell.length_b   1.000
_cell.length_c   1.000
_cell.angle_alpha   90.00
_cell.angle_beta   90.00
_cell.angle_gamma   90.00
#
_symmetry.space_group_name_H-M   'P 1'
#
loop_
_entity.id
_entity.type
_entity.pdbx_description
1 polymer ?
#
loop_
_entity_poly.entity_id
_entity_poly.type
_entity_poly.pdbx_seq_one_letter_code
_entity_poly.pdbx_strand_id
1 'polypeptide(L)'
;MKAKQIDSLLAGQPLRSQLPDIFVIRMNELWDLIRHMRFEDRVHELHDMRIAAKRLRYCFEFFEPLFGPDFKAHLKQFKQLQDLLGEIHDCDVWVDYLRSELKLAMQELGTLRRELDQHVGASQGLSESARRMDEQYREGPVSGLLRMLTELTQRRRELYQQLLIFWQGLEDEGFQQKLARDVADASSRPERTESGEQPRPEDS
;
A
#
# COMPACT_ATOMS: atom_id res chain seq x y z
N MET A 1 -3.83 1.84 -11.70
CA MET A 1 -3.13 2.94 -12.42
C MET A 1 -1.99 2.47 -13.36
N LYS A 2 -1.97 2.92 -14.63
CA LYS A 2 -0.80 2.76 -15.54
C LYS A 2 0.29 3.78 -15.20
N ALA A 3 1.56 3.45 -15.43
CA ALA A 3 2.66 4.40 -15.25
C ALA A 3 2.61 5.48 -16.34
N LYS A 4 2.76 6.75 -15.97
CA LYS A 4 3.04 7.85 -16.91
C LYS A 4 4.36 7.55 -17.61
N GLN A 5 4.42 7.75 -18.92
CA GLN A 5 5.67 7.61 -19.66
C GLN A 5 6.63 8.76 -19.30
N ILE A 6 7.93 8.50 -19.42
CA ILE A 6 8.98 9.50 -19.24
C ILE A 6 9.50 9.87 -20.62
N ASP A 7 8.74 10.69 -21.34
CA ASP A 7 9.04 11.05 -22.73
C ASP A 7 10.14 12.11 -22.84
N SER A 8 10.54 12.72 -21.72
CA SER A 8 11.59 13.74 -21.64
C SER A 8 13.02 13.16 -21.66
N LEU A 9 13.17 11.83 -21.68
CA LEU A 9 14.50 11.21 -21.69
C LEU A 9 15.18 11.39 -23.04
N LEU A 10 16.29 12.13 -23.03
CA LEU A 10 17.11 12.38 -24.21
C LEU A 10 18.19 11.31 -24.33
N ALA A 11 18.07 10.49 -25.38
CA ALA A 11 19.07 9.48 -25.71
C ALA A 11 20.45 10.15 -25.94
N GLY A 12 21.50 9.57 -25.36
CA GLY A 12 22.88 10.08 -25.46
C GLY A 12 23.24 11.16 -24.43
N GLN A 13 22.31 11.61 -23.59
CA GLN A 13 22.63 12.46 -22.43
C GLN A 13 23.00 11.62 -21.20
N PRO A 14 23.88 12.10 -20.31
CA PRO A 14 24.16 11.42 -19.05
C PRO A 14 22.87 11.19 -18.24
N LEU A 15 22.79 10.04 -17.57
CA LEU A 15 21.61 9.71 -16.76
C LEU A 15 21.43 10.69 -15.58
N ARG A 16 22.54 11.19 -15.04
CA ARG A 16 22.59 12.12 -13.90
C ARG A 16 21.96 13.48 -14.21
N SER A 17 22.09 13.98 -15.43
CA SER A 17 21.49 15.26 -15.86
C SER A 17 19.98 15.15 -16.10
N GLN A 18 19.46 13.92 -16.25
CA GLN A 18 18.04 13.62 -16.48
C GLN A 18 17.30 13.24 -15.19
N LEU A 19 18.03 13.13 -14.07
CA LEU A 19 17.47 12.80 -12.75
C LEU A 19 16.28 13.69 -12.36
N PRO A 20 16.36 15.04 -12.43
CA PRO A 20 15.26 15.90 -11.98
C PRO A 20 13.96 15.60 -12.72
N ASP A 21 14.00 15.40 -14.04
CA ASP A 21 12.79 15.13 -14.84
C ASP A 21 12.14 13.79 -14.46
N ILE A 22 12.94 12.73 -14.30
CA ILE A 22 12.46 11.42 -13.87
C ILE A 22 11.78 11.54 -12.50
N PHE A 23 12.42 12.23 -11.56
CA PHE A 23 11.94 12.42 -10.21
C PHE A 23 10.64 13.23 -10.18
N VAL A 24 10.60 14.36 -10.87
CA VAL A 24 9.41 15.21 -10.96
C VAL A 24 8.22 14.44 -11.51
N ILE A 25 8.41 13.64 -12.56
CA ILE A 25 7.33 12.83 -13.13
C ILE A 25 6.81 11.80 -12.11
N ARG A 26 7.72 11.08 -11.43
CA ARG A 26 7.34 10.04 -10.44
C ARG A 26 6.74 10.64 -9.17
N MET A 27 7.22 11.80 -8.74
CA MET A 27 6.63 12.54 -7.64
C MET A 27 5.23 13.02 -8.03
N ASN A 28 5.04 13.64 -9.19
CA ASN A 28 3.72 14.12 -9.61
C ASN A 28 2.68 13.00 -9.64
N GLU A 29 3.04 11.76 -10.01
CA GLU A 29 2.14 10.60 -9.90
C GLU A 29 1.60 10.39 -8.47
N LEU A 30 2.45 10.53 -7.45
CA LEU A 30 2.06 10.38 -6.06
C LEU A 30 1.31 11.63 -5.54
N TRP A 31 1.76 12.83 -5.92
CA TRP A 31 1.16 14.11 -5.52
C TRP A 31 -0.27 14.31 -6.04
N ASP A 32 -0.53 13.88 -7.26
CA ASP A 32 -1.88 13.90 -7.84
C ASP A 32 -2.86 13.04 -7.00
N LEU A 33 -2.34 12.02 -6.30
CA LEU A 33 -3.11 11.06 -5.52
C LEU A 33 -3.25 11.45 -4.04
N ILE A 34 -2.31 12.21 -3.48
CA ILE A 34 -2.31 12.65 -2.07
C ILE A 34 -3.61 13.40 -1.70
N ARG A 35 -4.22 14.11 -2.65
CA ARG A 35 -5.53 14.76 -2.43
C ARG A 35 -6.65 13.77 -2.08
N HIS A 36 -6.51 12.49 -2.43
CA HIS A 36 -7.47 11.44 -2.09
C HIS A 36 -7.21 10.83 -0.71
N MET A 37 -6.00 11.02 -0.16
CA MET A 37 -5.60 10.49 1.15
C MET A 37 -6.50 10.98 2.29
N ARG A 38 -7.12 12.16 2.16
CA ARG A 38 -8.05 12.71 3.16
C ARG A 38 -9.42 12.00 3.21
N PHE A 39 -9.69 11.10 2.28
CA PHE A 39 -10.96 10.38 2.20
C PHE A 39 -10.76 8.89 2.46
N GLU A 40 -11.28 8.44 3.59
CA GLU A 40 -11.11 7.06 4.09
C GLU A 40 -11.71 6.02 3.13
N ASP A 41 -12.77 6.35 2.41
CA ASP A 41 -13.55 5.48 1.53
C ASP A 41 -12.95 5.32 0.11
N ARG A 42 -11.90 6.09 -0.23
CA ARG A 42 -11.25 6.07 -1.54
C ARG A 42 -10.27 4.92 -1.71
N VAL A 43 -10.76 3.69 -1.53
CA VAL A 43 -9.98 2.44 -1.57
C VAL A 43 -9.15 2.32 -2.85
N HIS A 44 -9.75 2.60 -4.01
CA HIS A 44 -9.06 2.51 -5.30
C HIS A 44 -7.94 3.54 -5.42
N GLU A 45 -8.19 4.79 -5.02
CA GLU A 45 -7.18 5.85 -5.09
C GLU A 45 -6.06 5.64 -4.06
N LEU A 46 -6.35 5.11 -2.87
CA LEU A 46 -5.33 4.71 -1.88
C LEU A 46 -4.47 3.55 -2.41
N HIS A 47 -5.07 2.59 -3.11
CA HIS A 47 -4.33 1.52 -3.79
C HIS A 47 -3.46 2.07 -4.93
N ASP A 48 -3.97 2.99 -5.74
CA ASP A 48 -3.18 3.66 -6.78
C ASP A 48 -2.03 4.48 -6.15
N MET A 49 -2.27 5.10 -4.99
CA MET A 49 -1.24 5.84 -4.24
C MET A 49 -0.13 4.89 -3.76
N ARG A 50 -0.48 3.68 -3.30
CA ARG A 50 0.47 2.62 -2.97
C ARG A 50 1.36 2.26 -4.17
N ILE A 51 0.76 2.12 -5.35
CA ILE A 51 1.49 1.81 -6.59
C ILE A 51 2.47 2.95 -6.92
N ALA A 52 2.02 4.21 -6.83
CA ALA A 52 2.86 5.38 -7.08
C ALA A 52 4.02 5.47 -6.08
N ALA A 53 3.75 5.28 -4.78
CA ALA A 53 4.77 5.27 -3.73
C ALA A 53 5.82 4.17 -3.96
N LYS A 54 5.39 2.96 -4.35
CA LYS A 54 6.29 1.85 -4.69
C LYS A 54 7.19 2.18 -5.89
N ARG A 55 6.64 2.79 -6.94
CA ARG A 55 7.42 3.22 -8.12
C ARG A 55 8.44 4.29 -7.76
N LEU A 56 8.04 5.27 -6.95
CA LEU A 56 8.94 6.31 -6.48
C LEU A 56 10.07 5.73 -5.62
N ARG A 57 9.76 4.79 -4.73
CA ARG A 57 10.78 4.08 -3.94
C ARG A 57 11.76 3.33 -4.83
N TYR A 58 11.30 2.60 -5.84
CA TYR A 58 12.19 1.90 -6.77
C TYR A 58 13.07 2.85 -7.57
N CYS A 59 12.54 4.01 -7.95
CA CYS A 59 13.33 5.08 -8.54
C CYS A 59 14.44 5.52 -7.57
N PHE A 60 14.10 5.73 -6.29
CA PHE A 60 15.05 6.16 -5.27
C PHE A 60 16.13 5.13 -4.98
N GLU A 61 15.77 3.85 -4.92
CA GLU A 61 16.72 2.74 -4.72
C GLU A 61 17.65 2.59 -5.92
N PHE A 62 17.14 2.73 -7.15
CA PHE A 62 17.95 2.65 -8.36
C PHE A 62 19.01 3.76 -8.42
N PHE A 63 18.64 4.97 -8.00
CA PHE A 63 19.51 6.13 -8.04
C PHE A 63 20.26 6.38 -6.72
N GLU A 64 20.07 5.54 -5.70
CA GLU A 64 20.73 5.64 -4.40
C GLU A 64 22.24 5.93 -4.50
N PRO A 65 23.03 5.28 -5.40
CA PRO A 65 24.46 5.56 -5.52
C PRO A 65 24.81 6.99 -5.97
N LEU A 66 23.89 7.66 -6.67
CA LEU A 66 24.06 9.05 -7.13
C LEU A 66 23.73 10.05 -6.03
N PHE A 67 22.94 9.61 -5.05
CA PHE A 67 22.56 10.40 -3.90
C PHE A 67 23.54 10.18 -2.74
N GLY A 68 23.80 11.25 -1.98
CA GLY A 68 24.63 11.17 -0.80
C GLY A 68 23.97 10.38 0.35
N PRO A 69 24.68 10.18 1.47
CA PRO A 69 24.13 9.50 2.65
C PRO A 69 22.84 10.15 3.19
N ASP A 70 22.67 11.45 2.98
CA ASP A 70 21.51 12.22 3.44
C ASP A 70 20.19 11.76 2.80
N PHE A 71 20.25 11.20 1.59
CA PHE A 71 19.07 10.74 0.86
C PHE A 71 18.45 9.45 1.44
N LYS A 72 19.21 8.71 2.27
CA LYS A 72 18.70 7.53 2.98
C LYS A 72 17.53 7.87 3.90
N ALA A 73 17.49 9.09 4.43
CA ALA A 73 16.38 9.56 5.26
C ALA A 73 15.07 9.60 4.45
N HIS A 74 15.10 10.17 3.24
CA HIS A 74 13.93 10.19 2.34
C HIS A 74 13.50 8.78 1.98
N LEU A 75 14.44 7.91 1.60
CA LEU A 75 14.12 6.53 1.25
C LEU A 75 13.42 5.80 2.40
N LYS A 76 13.83 6.05 3.66
CA LYS A 76 13.17 5.49 4.84
C LYS A 76 11.73 6.00 5.00
N GLN A 77 11.51 7.30 4.79
CA GLN A 77 10.16 7.89 4.83
C GLN A 77 9.24 7.29 3.75
N PHE A 78 9.72 7.13 2.52
CA PHE A 78 8.92 6.50 1.45
C PHE A 78 8.69 5.00 1.65
N LYS A 79 9.62 4.29 2.30
CA LYS A 79 9.38 2.91 2.75
C LYS A 79 8.23 2.87 3.75
N GLN A 80 8.27 3.69 4.79
CA GLN A 80 7.20 3.78 5.78
C GLN A 80 5.84 4.15 5.17
N LEU A 81 5.82 5.10 4.22
CA LEU A 81 4.61 5.44 3.47
C LEU A 81 4.05 4.21 2.72
N GLN A 82 4.92 3.49 2.01
CA GLN A 82 4.53 2.31 1.25
C GLN A 82 4.04 1.18 2.17
N ASP A 83 4.66 1.01 3.34
CA ASP A 83 4.29 -0.03 4.31
C ASP A 83 2.90 0.23 4.89
N LEU A 84 2.62 1.45 5.34
CA LEU A 84 1.29 1.86 5.81
C LEU A 84 0.21 1.65 4.74
N LEU A 85 0.48 2.07 3.50
CA LEU A 85 -0.43 1.85 2.38
C LEU A 85 -0.58 0.36 2.01
N GLY A 86 0.47 -0.43 2.21
CA GLY A 86 0.46 -1.87 2.06
C GLY A 86 -0.50 -2.53 3.03
N GLU A 87 -0.35 -2.24 4.32
CA GLU A 87 -1.22 -2.81 5.35
C GLU A 87 -2.69 -2.39 5.18
N ILE A 88 -2.96 -1.13 4.79
CA ILE A 88 -4.32 -0.67 4.47
C ILE A 88 -4.91 -1.49 3.32
N HIS A 89 -4.15 -1.62 2.23
CA HIS A 89 -4.60 -2.38 1.06
C HIS A 89 -4.84 -3.86 1.39
N ASP A 90 -3.96 -4.48 2.19
CA ASP A 90 -4.13 -5.86 2.61
C ASP A 90 -5.42 -6.02 3.44
N CYS A 91 -5.72 -5.08 4.35
CA CYS A 91 -6.99 -5.07 5.06
C CYS A 91 -8.18 -4.91 4.11
N ASP A 92 -8.11 -4.01 3.12
CA ASP A 92 -9.18 -3.80 2.15
C ASP A 92 -9.46 -5.09 1.35
N VAL A 93 -8.42 -5.81 0.91
CA VAL A 93 -8.54 -7.10 0.21
C VAL A 93 -9.19 -8.16 1.10
N TRP A 94 -8.73 -8.29 2.36
CA TRP A 94 -9.29 -9.28 3.28
C TRP A 94 -10.73 -8.98 3.68
N VAL A 95 -11.07 -7.71 3.89
CA VAL A 95 -12.44 -7.27 4.19
C VAL A 95 -13.37 -7.61 3.03
N ASP A 96 -12.97 -7.36 1.79
CA ASP A 96 -13.77 -7.69 0.60
C ASP A 96 -13.97 -9.20 0.44
N TYR A 97 -12.89 -9.98 0.65
CA TYR A 97 -12.93 -11.43 0.64
C TYR A 97 -13.89 -11.97 1.71
N LEU A 98 -13.72 -11.57 2.97
CA LEU A 98 -14.57 -12.04 4.08
C LEU A 98 -16.04 -11.65 3.91
N ARG A 99 -16.33 -10.46 3.38
CA ARG A 99 -17.71 -10.05 3.08
C ARG A 99 -18.34 -10.96 2.02
N SER A 100 -17.56 -11.35 1.01
CA SER A 100 -18.02 -12.25 -0.05
C SER A 100 -18.31 -13.64 0.51
N GLU A 101 -17.39 -14.20 1.30
CA GLU A 101 -17.58 -15.50 1.95
C GLU A 101 -18.77 -15.52 2.92
N LEU A 102 -18.90 -14.48 3.75
CA LEU A 102 -20.02 -14.35 4.68
C LEU A 102 -21.36 -14.28 3.93
N LYS A 103 -21.41 -13.54 2.80
CA LYS A 103 -22.61 -13.44 1.97
C LYS A 103 -23.02 -14.81 1.42
N LEU A 104 -22.07 -15.61 0.93
CA LEU A 104 -22.34 -16.96 0.44
C LEU A 104 -22.85 -17.87 1.56
N ALA A 105 -22.18 -17.89 2.72
CA ALA A 105 -22.60 -18.68 3.87
C ALA A 105 -24.02 -18.31 4.35
N MET A 106 -24.34 -17.01 4.38
CA MET A 106 -25.67 -16.53 4.74
C MET A 106 -26.75 -16.94 3.71
N GLN A 107 -26.41 -16.99 2.42
CA GLN A 107 -27.32 -17.46 1.37
C GLN A 107 -27.62 -18.95 1.51
N GLU A 108 -26.61 -19.77 1.74
CA GLU A 108 -26.75 -21.22 1.97
C GLU A 108 -27.59 -21.53 3.21
N LEU A 109 -27.37 -20.79 4.29
CA LEU A 109 -28.22 -20.84 5.48
C LEU A 109 -29.67 -20.48 5.17
N GLY A 110 -29.88 -19.43 4.38
CA GLY A 110 -31.21 -19.01 3.94
C GLY A 110 -31.91 -20.03 3.03
N THR A 111 -31.18 -20.80 2.22
CA THR A 111 -31.75 -21.92 1.44
C THR A 111 -32.09 -23.10 2.33
N LEU A 112 -31.15 -23.54 3.18
CA LEU A 112 -31.37 -24.66 4.10
C LEU A 112 -32.53 -24.40 5.06
N ARG A 113 -32.66 -23.17 5.59
CA ARG A 113 -33.79 -22.81 6.44
C ARG A 113 -35.13 -22.91 5.71
N ARG A 114 -35.20 -22.47 4.45
CA ARG A 114 -36.42 -22.57 3.63
C ARG A 114 -36.78 -24.02 3.32
N GLU A 115 -35.81 -24.86 2.98
CA GLU A 115 -36.03 -26.30 2.76
C GLU A 115 -36.51 -26.98 4.04
N LEU A 116 -35.87 -26.66 5.18
CA LEU A 116 -36.28 -27.17 6.47
C LEU A 116 -37.70 -26.72 6.83
N ASP A 117 -38.06 -25.45 6.66
CA ASP A 117 -39.42 -24.95 6.93
C ASP A 117 -40.48 -25.66 6.06
N GLN A 118 -40.17 -25.94 4.79
CA GLN A 118 -41.03 -26.72 3.89
C GLN A 118 -41.24 -28.16 4.37
N HIS A 119 -40.23 -28.76 5.00
CA HIS A 119 -40.31 -30.12 5.55
C HIS A 119 -40.86 -30.19 6.99
N VAL A 120 -40.62 -29.16 7.82
CA VAL A 120 -41.01 -29.11 9.24
C VAL A 120 -42.48 -28.76 9.42
N GLY A 121 -43.12 -28.11 8.43
CA GLY A 121 -44.58 -27.97 8.37
C GLY A 121 -45.37 -29.29 8.49
N ALA A 122 -44.71 -30.45 8.44
CA ALA A 122 -45.32 -31.78 8.57
C ALA A 122 -45.03 -32.54 9.89
N SER A 123 -44.14 -32.10 10.80
CA SER A 123 -43.84 -32.88 12.03
C SER A 123 -43.25 -32.06 13.19
N GLN A 124 -43.91 -32.12 14.36
CA GLN A 124 -43.57 -31.39 15.60
C GLN A 124 -42.21 -31.76 16.23
N GLY A 125 -41.56 -32.86 15.82
CA GLY A 125 -40.31 -33.36 16.42
C GLY A 125 -39.00 -32.70 15.94
N LEU A 126 -39.03 -31.93 14.85
CA LEU A 126 -37.82 -31.39 14.21
C LEU A 126 -37.37 -30.00 14.75
N SER A 127 -38.14 -29.37 15.64
CA SER A 127 -37.82 -28.03 16.14
C SER A 127 -36.55 -27.97 17.00
N GLU A 128 -36.16 -29.09 17.63
CA GLU A 128 -34.95 -29.16 18.45
C GLU A 128 -33.68 -29.28 17.61
N SER A 129 -33.73 -30.03 16.50
CA SER A 129 -32.63 -30.09 15.52
C SER A 129 -32.41 -28.77 14.80
N ALA A 130 -33.49 -28.06 14.45
CA ALA A 130 -33.43 -26.72 13.90
C ALA A 130 -32.79 -25.72 14.87
N ARG A 131 -33.18 -25.78 16.16
CA ARG A 131 -32.59 -24.96 17.23
C ARG A 131 -31.12 -25.26 17.48
N ARG A 132 -30.71 -26.54 17.48
CA ARG A 132 -29.29 -26.92 17.63
C ARG A 132 -28.44 -26.44 16.47
N MET A 133 -28.96 -26.47 15.24
CA MET A 133 -28.28 -25.82 14.12
C MET A 133 -28.15 -24.31 14.35
N ASP A 134 -29.22 -23.60 14.69
CA ASP A 134 -29.18 -22.14 14.90
C ASP A 134 -28.17 -21.74 16.01
N GLU A 135 -28.10 -22.50 17.12
CA GLU A 135 -27.14 -22.28 18.20
C GLU A 135 -25.70 -22.61 17.77
N GLN A 136 -25.48 -23.73 17.10
CA GLN A 136 -24.17 -24.11 16.56
C GLN A 136 -23.65 -23.10 15.53
N TYR A 137 -24.53 -22.43 14.80
CA TYR A 137 -24.15 -21.33 13.89
C TYR A 137 -23.86 -20.02 14.63
N ARG A 138 -24.59 -19.72 15.70
CA ARG A 138 -24.37 -18.54 16.55
C ARG A 138 -23.02 -18.59 17.27
N GLU A 139 -22.57 -19.78 17.66
CA GLU A 139 -21.22 -20.04 18.18
C GLU A 139 -20.24 -20.62 17.12
N GLY A 140 -20.66 -20.63 15.85
CA GLY A 140 -19.98 -21.33 14.76
C GLY A 140 -19.03 -20.47 13.93
N PRO A 141 -18.56 -21.00 12.77
CA PRO A 141 -17.61 -20.32 11.88
C PRO A 141 -18.04 -18.91 11.48
N VAL A 142 -19.34 -18.67 11.31
CA VAL A 142 -19.91 -17.35 10.98
C VAL A 142 -19.58 -16.29 12.04
N SER A 143 -19.67 -16.64 13.33
CA SER A 143 -19.31 -15.76 14.44
C SER A 143 -17.82 -15.42 14.42
N GLY A 144 -16.97 -16.41 14.13
CA GLY A 144 -15.53 -16.22 13.92
C GLY A 144 -15.22 -15.27 12.76
N LEU A 145 -15.87 -15.46 11.61
CA LEU A 145 -15.69 -14.60 10.43
C LEU A 145 -16.17 -13.16 10.68
N LEU A 146 -17.29 -12.98 11.38
CA LEU A 146 -17.78 -11.66 11.79
C LEU A 146 -16.81 -10.94 12.72
N ARG A 147 -16.20 -11.67 13.67
CA ARG A 147 -15.17 -11.11 14.54
C ARG A 147 -13.93 -10.69 13.76
N MET A 148 -13.43 -11.55 12.87
CA MET A 148 -12.29 -11.23 11.99
C MET A 148 -12.59 -10.01 11.11
N LEU A 149 -13.78 -9.93 10.51
CA LEU A 149 -14.20 -8.78 9.70
C LEU A 149 -14.20 -7.49 10.53
N THR A 150 -14.67 -7.56 11.77
CA THR A 150 -14.69 -6.43 12.70
C THR A 150 -13.26 -5.99 13.06
N GLU A 151 -12.41 -6.94 13.42
CA GLU A 151 -10.99 -6.69 13.78
C GLU A 151 -10.24 -6.07 12.59
N LEU A 152 -10.40 -6.60 11.38
CA LEU A 152 -9.74 -6.07 10.18
C LEU A 152 -10.26 -4.68 9.80
N THR A 153 -11.57 -4.44 9.90
CA THR A 153 -12.14 -3.12 9.62
C THR A 153 -11.60 -2.08 10.60
N GLN A 154 -11.49 -2.44 11.88
CA GLN A 154 -10.92 -1.58 12.91
C GLN A 154 -9.42 -1.33 12.68
N ARG A 155 -8.64 -2.38 12.41
CA ARG A 155 -7.21 -2.28 12.10
C ARG A 155 -6.97 -1.38 10.88
N ARG A 156 -7.78 -1.54 9.84
CA ARG A 156 -7.73 -0.71 8.62
C ARG A 156 -7.93 0.76 8.94
N ARG A 157 -8.90 1.11 9.79
CA ARG A 157 -9.15 2.49 10.24
C ARG A 157 -7.97 3.04 11.03
N GLU A 158 -7.39 2.26 11.94
CA GLU A 158 -6.21 2.67 12.72
C GLU A 158 -5.01 2.97 11.83
N LEU A 159 -4.75 2.10 10.85
CA LEU A 159 -3.67 2.30 9.86
C LEU A 159 -3.90 3.55 9.02
N TYR A 160 -5.14 3.81 8.62
CA TYR A 160 -5.48 5.04 7.91
C TYR A 160 -5.23 6.29 8.77
N GLN A 161 -5.55 6.27 10.07
CA GLN A 161 -5.20 7.38 10.97
C GLN A 161 -3.69 7.55 11.12
N GLN A 162 -2.95 6.45 11.24
CA GLN A 162 -1.47 6.48 11.29
C GLN A 162 -0.87 7.07 10.01
N LEU A 163 -1.43 6.72 8.84
CA LEU A 163 -1.04 7.30 7.55
C LEU A 163 -1.23 8.83 7.55
N LEU A 164 -2.38 9.33 8.01
CA LEU A 164 -2.65 10.77 8.07
C LEU A 164 -1.68 11.50 9.00
N ILE A 165 -1.46 10.96 10.20
CA ILE A 165 -0.51 11.56 11.18
C ILE A 165 0.91 11.56 10.61
N PHE A 166 1.33 10.44 10.03
CA PHE A 166 2.65 10.31 9.41
C PHE A 166 2.83 11.32 8.27
N TRP A 167 1.84 11.42 7.38
CA TRP A 167 1.89 12.35 6.25
C TRP A 167 1.93 13.81 6.71
N GLN A 168 1.08 14.18 7.68
CA GLN A 168 1.08 15.53 8.26
C GLN A 168 2.45 15.88 8.85
N GLY A 169 3.07 14.94 9.58
CA GLY A 169 4.41 15.14 10.14
C GLY A 169 5.47 15.42 9.07
N LEU A 170 5.41 14.72 7.92
CA LEU A 170 6.30 15.01 6.80
C LEU A 170 6.06 16.42 6.25
N GLU A 171 4.79 16.81 6.04
CA GLU A 171 4.44 18.14 5.54
C GLU A 171 4.92 19.26 6.46
N ASP A 172 4.72 19.11 7.78
CA ASP A 172 5.15 20.07 8.79
C ASP A 172 6.68 20.24 8.82
N GLU A 173 7.42 19.17 8.53
CA GLU A 173 8.88 19.19 8.40
C GLU A 173 9.38 19.78 7.07
N GLY A 174 8.50 20.16 6.15
CA GLY A 174 8.86 20.69 4.84
C GLY A 174 9.58 19.66 3.96
N PHE A 175 9.24 18.38 4.08
CA PHE A 175 9.97 17.29 3.41
C PHE A 175 10.10 17.49 1.89
N GLN A 176 9.07 18.07 1.24
CA GLN A 176 9.04 18.27 -0.21
C GLN A 176 10.17 19.19 -0.69
N GLN A 177 10.40 20.28 0.05
CA GLN A 177 11.42 21.27 -0.28
C GLN A 177 12.82 20.69 -0.05
N LYS A 178 12.99 19.92 1.04
CA LYS A 178 14.24 19.19 1.34
C LYS A 178 14.56 18.19 0.24
N LEU A 179 13.59 17.36 -0.14
CA LEU A 179 13.75 16.36 -1.20
C LEU A 179 14.08 17.01 -2.55
N ALA A 180 13.36 18.06 -2.95
CA ALA A 180 13.63 18.77 -4.20
C ALA A 180 15.05 19.36 -4.25
N ARG A 181 15.51 19.93 -3.12
CA ARG A 181 16.89 20.41 -2.97
C ARG A 181 17.89 19.28 -3.13
N ASP A 182 17.70 18.16 -2.44
CA ASP A 182 18.64 17.05 -2.48
C ASP A 182 18.73 16.40 -3.87
N VAL A 183 17.61 16.36 -4.60
CA VAL A 183 17.57 15.92 -6.00
C VAL A 183 18.32 16.89 -6.92
N ALA A 184 18.15 18.20 -6.73
CA ALA A 184 18.89 19.21 -7.48
C ALA A 184 20.40 19.14 -7.19
N ASP A 185 20.80 19.06 -5.93
CA ASP A 185 22.20 18.92 -5.49
C ASP A 185 22.83 17.63 -6.03
N ALA A 186 22.06 16.54 -6.06
CA ALA A 186 22.49 15.29 -6.64
C ALA A 186 22.52 15.29 -8.18
N SER A 187 21.90 16.24 -8.87
CA SER A 187 22.07 16.38 -10.33
C SER A 187 23.33 17.19 -10.70
N SER A 188 23.80 18.06 -9.80
CA SER A 188 24.86 19.04 -10.08
C SER A 188 26.29 18.63 -9.68
N ARG A 189 26.47 17.63 -8.79
CA ARG A 189 27.82 17.11 -8.47
C ARG A 189 28.57 16.58 -9.72
N PRO A 190 29.89 16.81 -9.85
CA PRO A 190 30.68 16.21 -10.91
C PRO A 190 30.72 14.68 -10.76
N GLU A 191 30.75 13.95 -11.88
CA GLU A 191 31.04 12.51 -11.84
C GLU A 191 32.37 12.32 -11.12
N ARG A 192 32.40 11.45 -10.10
CA ARG A 192 33.69 10.96 -9.61
C ARG A 192 34.29 10.17 -10.76
N THR A 193 35.17 10.78 -11.53
CA THR A 193 36.15 10.03 -12.31
C THR A 193 36.85 9.12 -11.31
N GLU A 194 36.62 7.81 -11.42
CA GLU A 194 37.52 6.82 -10.87
C GLU A 194 38.87 7.03 -11.56
N SER A 195 39.66 7.96 -11.04
CA SER A 195 41.06 8.10 -11.38
C SER A 195 41.73 6.84 -10.86
N GLY A 196 42.05 5.95 -11.79
CA GLY A 196 42.78 4.73 -11.52
C GLY A 196 44.11 5.05 -10.86
N GLU A 197 44.31 4.47 -9.68
CA GLU A 197 45.64 4.26 -9.12
C GLU A 197 45.62 2.90 -8.44
N GLN A 198 45.76 1.85 -9.25
CA GLN A 198 46.23 0.56 -8.76
C GLN A 198 47.68 0.78 -8.30
N PRO A 199 48.05 0.54 -7.04
CA PRO A 199 49.45 0.51 -6.68
C PRO A 199 50.08 -0.69 -7.39
N ARG A 200 51.09 -0.43 -8.23
CA ARG A 200 51.96 -1.47 -8.80
C ARG A 200 52.55 -2.27 -7.63
N PRO A 201 52.60 -3.61 -7.71
CA PRO A 201 53.44 -4.37 -6.78
C PRO A 201 54.90 -3.99 -7.04
N GLU A 202 55.59 -3.49 -6.02
CA GLU A 202 57.04 -3.38 -6.03
C GLU A 202 57.62 -4.80 -5.99
N ASP A 203 58.23 -5.21 -7.10
CA ASP A 203 59.19 -6.32 -7.12
C ASP A 203 60.42 -5.90 -6.31
N SER A 204 60.69 -6.61 -5.21
CA SER A 204 62.04 -6.88 -4.66
C SER A 204 61.97 -7.94 -3.57
#